data_AF-A0A222WQM6-F1
#
_entry.id   AF-A0A222WQM6-F1
#
_cell.length_a   1.000
_cell.length_b   1.000
_cell.length_c   1.000
_cell.angle_alpha   90.00
_cell.angle_beta   90.00
_cell.angle_gamma   90.00
#
_symmetry.space_group_name_H-M   'P 1'
#
loop_
_entity.id
_entity.type
_entity.pdbx_description
1 polymer ?
#
loop_
_entity_poly.entity_id
_entity_poly.type
_entity_poly.pdbx_seq_one_letter_code
_entity_poly.pdbx_strand_id
1 'polypeptide(L)'
;MNQAETEQFVRDDRNDLLALLEMRFGGAPQPVQEQICRLQDLNELQRLMIAACNAADWEVFMEELQSGQDSFKLTGERFNPINQQGKEHLYNG
;
A
#
# COMPACT_ATOMS: atom_id res chain seq x y z
N MET A 1 11.86 22.70 -4.79
CA MET A 1 11.22 22.36 -3.52
C MET A 1 12.23 22.61 -2.42
N ASN A 2 11.88 23.44 -1.44
CA ASN A 2 12.72 23.64 -0.26
C ASN A 2 12.52 22.49 0.74
N GLN A 3 13.33 22.45 1.79
CA GLN A 3 13.29 21.39 2.78
C GLN A 3 11.93 21.33 3.52
N ALA A 4 11.36 22.48 3.89
CA ALA A 4 10.08 22.53 4.60
C ALA A 4 8.91 22.02 3.76
N GLU A 5 8.90 22.33 2.45
CA GLU A 5 7.92 21.78 1.50
C GLU A 5 8.06 20.26 1.39
N THR A 6 9.29 19.74 1.31
CA THR A 6 9.55 18.30 1.24
C THR A 6 9.03 17.58 2.48
N GLU A 7 9.33 18.11 3.67
CA GLU A 7 8.84 17.56 4.93
C GLU A 7 7.30 17.58 5.03
N GLN A 8 6.65 18.58 4.44
CA GLN A 8 5.20 18.67 4.37
C GLN A 8 4.64 17.56 3.48
N PHE A 9 5.16 17.38 2.27
CA PHE A 9 4.73 16.29 1.39
C PHE A 9 4.94 14.91 2.03
N VAL A 10 6.05 14.69 2.73
CA VAL A 10 6.30 13.42 3.43
C VAL A 10 5.27 13.20 4.54
N ARG A 11 4.85 14.25 5.25
CA ARG A 11 3.77 14.14 6.25
C ARG A 11 2.43 13.81 5.58
N ASP A 12 2.10 14.50 4.50
CA ASP A 12 0.82 14.35 3.83
C ASP A 12 0.71 12.95 3.18
N ASP A 13 1.74 12.49 2.46
CA ASP A 13 1.77 11.16 1.85
C ASP A 13 1.70 10.02 2.89
N ARG A 14 2.23 10.21 4.10
CA ARG A 14 2.07 9.23 5.20
C ARG A 14 0.61 9.15 5.67
N ASN A 15 -0.03 10.30 5.84
CA ASN A 15 -1.44 10.35 6.25
C ASN A 15 -2.33 9.74 5.17
N ASP A 16 -2.06 10.06 3.90
CA ASP A 16 -2.79 9.51 2.76
C ASP A 16 -2.61 8.00 2.65
N LEU A 17 -1.40 7.48 2.84
CA LEU A 17 -1.16 6.04 2.87
C LEU A 17 -1.94 5.37 4.01
N LEU A 18 -1.91 5.92 5.23
CA LEU A 18 -2.66 5.35 6.35
C LEU A 18 -4.17 5.37 6.11
N ALA A 19 -4.71 6.47 5.59
CA ALA A 19 -6.12 6.56 5.21
C ALA A 19 -6.50 5.56 4.11
N LEU A 20 -5.62 5.34 3.14
CA LEU A 20 -5.82 4.36 2.09
C LEU A 20 -5.86 2.93 2.65
N LEU A 21 -4.97 2.59 3.60
CA LEU A 21 -4.99 1.28 4.26
C LEU A 21 -6.25 1.07 5.11
N GLU A 22 -6.74 2.13 5.77
CA GLU A 22 -8.03 2.12 6.46
C GLU A 22 -9.17 1.78 5.49
N MET A 23 -9.26 2.51 4.38
CA MET A 23 -10.32 2.32 3.39
C MET A 23 -10.31 0.93 2.75
N ARG A 24 -9.12 0.37 2.53
CA ARG A 24 -8.96 -0.83 1.72
C ARG A 24 -8.88 -2.13 2.53
N PHE A 25 -8.32 -2.07 3.73
CA PHE A 25 -8.06 -3.24 4.56
C PHE A 25 -8.71 -3.16 5.95
N GLY A 26 -9.42 -2.08 6.28
CA GLY A 26 -10.00 -1.86 7.60
C GLY A 26 -8.98 -1.41 8.64
N GLY A 27 -7.83 -0.89 8.19
CA GLY A 27 -6.81 -0.29 9.04
C GLY A 27 -5.53 -1.10 9.12
N ALA A 28 -4.45 -0.42 9.53
CA ALA A 28 -3.15 -1.03 9.78
C ALA A 28 -2.95 -1.28 11.29
N PRO A 29 -2.37 -2.40 11.72
CA PRO A 29 -1.95 -2.59 13.11
C PRO A 29 -0.95 -1.52 13.56
N GLN A 30 -0.97 -1.15 14.84
CA GLN A 30 -0.10 -0.09 15.39
C GLN A 30 1.39 -0.23 14.98
N PRO A 31 2.03 -1.42 15.01
CA PRO A 31 3.43 -1.53 14.59
C PRO A 31 3.68 -1.12 13.14
N VAL A 32 2.71 -1.36 12.26
CA VAL A 32 2.77 -1.00 10.83
C VAL A 32 2.54 0.50 10.65
N GLN A 33 1.63 1.09 11.41
CA GLN A 33 1.45 2.55 11.43
C GLN A 33 2.74 3.26 11.86
N GLU A 34 3.39 2.78 12.92
CA GLU A 34 4.67 3.32 13.40
C GLU A 34 5.79 3.16 12.37
N GLN A 35 5.81 2.05 11.62
CA GLN A 35 6.74 1.85 10.53
C GLN A 35 6.54 2.88 9.42
N ILE A 36 5.29 3.09 8.96
CA ILE A 36 4.94 4.09 7.94
C ILE A 36 5.29 5.51 8.43
N CYS A 37 5.00 5.81 9.70
CA CYS A 37 5.33 7.11 10.30
C CYS A 37 6.83 7.43 10.31
N ARG A 38 7.71 6.43 10.23
CA ARG A 38 9.17 6.62 10.17
C ARG A 38 9.71 6.85 8.76
N LEU A 39 8.92 6.59 7.71
CA LEU A 39 9.33 6.80 6.32
C LEU A 39 9.58 8.28 6.03
N GLN A 40 10.64 8.56 5.28
CA GLN A 40 11.07 9.91 4.90
C GLN A 40 11.23 10.10 3.39
N ASP A 41 11.23 9.00 2.63
CA ASP A 41 11.39 9.05 1.17
C ASP A 41 10.01 9.10 0.50
N LEU A 42 9.75 10.21 -0.20
CA LEU A 42 8.54 10.39 -1.01
C LEU A 42 8.37 9.30 -2.06
N ASN A 43 9.46 8.83 -2.67
CA ASN A 43 9.37 7.76 -3.67
C ASN A 43 8.92 6.44 -3.05
N GLU A 44 9.37 6.16 -1.83
CA GLU A 44 8.94 4.96 -1.10
C GLU A 44 7.47 5.05 -0.70
N LEU A 45 7.04 6.21 -0.18
CA LEU A 45 5.64 6.45 0.16
C LEU A 45 4.73 6.31 -1.06
N GLN A 46 5.10 6.92 -2.19
CA GLN A 46 4.35 6.80 -3.44
C GLN A 46 4.27 5.36 -3.95
N ARG A 47 5.37 4.61 -3.89
CA ARG A 47 5.36 3.19 -4.24
C ARG A 47 4.42 2.39 -3.35
N LEU A 48 4.43 2.63 -2.03
CA LEU A 48 3.53 1.97 -1.10
C LEU A 48 2.06 2.35 -1.31
N MET A 49 1.77 3.61 -1.68
CA MET A 49 0.42 4.01 -2.08
C MET A 49 -0.05 3.24 -3.32
N ILE A 50 0.81 3.08 -4.34
CA ILE A 50 0.47 2.29 -5.54
C ILE A 50 0.31 0.81 -5.17
N ALA A 51 1.16 0.26 -4.30
CA ALA A 51 1.05 -1.12 -3.83
C ALA A 51 -0.27 -1.34 -3.08
N ALA A 52 -0.62 -0.46 -2.12
CA ALA A 52 -1.90 -0.51 -1.42
C ALA A 52 -3.07 -0.41 -2.40
N CYS A 53 -2.98 0.46 -3.42
CA CYS A 53 -4.00 0.61 -4.45
C CYS A 53 -4.20 -0.62 -5.35
N ASN A 54 -3.23 -1.54 -5.43
CA ASN A 54 -3.29 -2.67 -6.36
C ASN A 54 -3.22 -4.03 -5.66
N ALA A 55 -2.73 -4.13 -4.43
CA ALA A 55 -2.67 -5.37 -3.70
C ALA A 55 -4.06 -6.04 -3.61
N ALA A 56 -4.07 -7.36 -3.85
CA ALA A 56 -5.28 -8.17 -3.75
C ALA A 56 -5.78 -8.30 -2.30
N ASP A 57 -4.86 -8.28 -1.34
CA ASP A 57 -5.15 -8.35 0.10
C ASP A 57 -4.02 -7.71 0.93
N TRP A 58 -4.20 -7.75 2.25
CA TRP A 58 -3.25 -7.20 3.22
C TRP A 58 -1.87 -7.87 3.19
N GLU A 59 -1.81 -9.19 2.95
CA GLU A 59 -0.55 -9.92 2.95
C GLU A 59 0.34 -9.48 1.79
N VAL A 60 -0.25 -9.31 0.60
CA VAL A 60 0.47 -8.78 -0.58
C VAL A 60 1.01 -7.37 -0.32
N PHE A 61 0.25 -6.50 0.35
CA PHE A 61 0.76 -5.18 0.72
C PHE A 61 1.93 -5.26 1.71
N MET A 62 1.83 -6.14 2.71
CA MET A 62 2.88 -6.32 3.71
C MET A 62 4.19 -6.85 3.12
N GLU A 63 4.12 -7.72 2.11
CA GLU A 63 5.31 -8.16 1.35
C GLU A 63 6.04 -6.97 0.73
N GLU A 64 5.32 -6.05 0.10
CA GLU A 64 5.92 -4.86 -0.52
C GLU A 64 6.50 -3.91 0.54
N LEU A 65 5.79 -3.69 1.66
CA LEU A 65 6.28 -2.89 2.77
C LEU A 65 7.58 -3.45 3.38
N GLN A 66 7.73 -4.77 3.43
CA GLN A 66 8.93 -5.43 3.94
C GLN A 66 10.08 -5.47 2.93
N SER A 67 9.76 -5.45 1.63
CA SER A 67 10.77 -5.47 0.57
C SER A 67 11.57 -4.18 0.42
N GLY A 68 11.04 -3.06 0.91
CA GLY A 68 11.67 -1.75 0.81
C GLY A 68 11.88 -1.30 -0.64
N GLN A 69 12.99 -0.60 -0.91
CA GLN A 69 13.27 -0.03 -2.22
C GLN A 69 13.80 -1.03 -3.26
N ASP A 70 14.29 -2.20 -2.83
CA ASP A 70 15.09 -3.09 -3.67
C ASP A 70 14.26 -4.11 -4.49
N SER A 71 12.96 -4.27 -4.21
CA SER A 71 12.15 -5.30 -4.88
C SER A 71 10.76 -4.89 -5.35
N PHE A 72 10.49 -3.59 -5.51
CA PHE A 72 9.19 -3.15 -5.99
C PHE A 72 8.85 -3.74 -7.37
N LYS A 73 7.90 -4.68 -7.40
CA LYS A 73 7.45 -5.35 -8.62
C LYS A 73 5.94 -5.32 -8.69
N LEU A 74 5.41 -4.28 -9.32
CA LEU A 74 3.99 -4.13 -9.64
C LEU A 74 3.53 -5.05 -10.80
N THR A 75 4.01 -6.28 -10.84
CA THR A 75 3.77 -7.20 -11.96
C THR A 75 3.27 -8.56 -11.47
N GLY A 76 2.08 -8.94 -11.91
CA GLY A 76 1.47 -10.25 -11.66
C GLY A 76 0.03 -10.17 -11.13
N GLU A 77 -0.70 -11.29 -11.23
CA GLU A 77 -2.11 -11.45 -10.82
C GLU A 77 -2.38 -11.11 -9.34
N ARG A 78 -1.35 -11.14 -8.49
CA ARG A 78 -1.45 -10.80 -7.06
C ARG A 78 -1.70 -9.31 -6.78
N PHE A 79 -1.50 -8.44 -7.78
CA PHE A 79 -1.81 -7.01 -7.73
C PHE A 79 -3.11 -6.65 -8.46
N ASN A 80 -4.04 -7.60 -8.57
CA ASN A 80 -5.37 -7.32 -9.06
C ASN A 80 -6.31 -7.02 -7.86
N PRO A 81 -6.83 -5.77 -7.73
CA PRO A 81 -7.77 -5.39 -6.66
C PRO A 81 -9.02 -6.25 -6.56
N ILE A 82 -9.36 -6.95 -7.65
CA ILE A 82 -10.61 -7.67 -7.85
C ILE A 82 -10.40 -9.19 -7.65
N ASN A 83 -9.19 -9.65 -7.33
CA ASN A 83 -8.89 -11.09 -7.35
C ASN A 83 -9.50 -11.89 -6.17
N GLN A 84 -10.19 -11.23 -5.25
CA GLN A 84 -11.05 -11.92 -4.29
C GLN A 84 -12.42 -12.16 -4.93
N GLN A 85 -12.63 -13.40 -5.41
CA GLN A 85 -13.91 -14.01 -5.79
C GLN A 85 -14.47 -13.68 -7.20
N GLY A 86 -13.83 -14.26 -8.22
CA GLY A 86 -14.47 -14.59 -9.50
C GLY A 86 -14.80 -16.09 -9.65
N LYS A 87 -14.94 -16.85 -8.56
CA LYS A 87 -15.15 -18.31 -8.57
C LYS A 87 -16.47 -18.80 -7.95
N GLU A 88 -17.42 -17.91 -7.73
CA GLU A 88 -18.79 -18.31 -7.38
C GLU A 88 -19.73 -17.71 -8.44
N HIS A 89 -20.59 -18.55 -9.02
CA HIS A 89 -21.66 -18.22 -9.99
C HIS A 89 -21.43 -18.37 -11.51
N LEU A 90 -20.53 -19.25 -11.98
CA LEU A 90 -20.61 -19.76 -13.37
C LEU A 90 -20.57 -21.29 -13.46
N TYR A 91 -21.24 -22.00 -12.54
CA TYR A 91 -21.64 -23.40 -12.75
C TYR A 91 -22.90 -23.71 -11.92
N ASN A 92 -24.03 -23.21 -12.38
CA ASN A 92 -25.32 -23.91 -12.33
C ASN A 92 -25.75 -23.92 -13.80
N GLY A 93 -25.65 -25.04 -14.52
CA GLY A 93 -26.57 -26.16 -14.41
C GLY A 93 -27.57 -26.03 -15.55
#